data_AF-A0A4R9GVJ2-F1
#
_entry.id   AF-A0A4R9GVJ2-F1
#
_cell.length_a   1.000
_cell.length_b   1.000
_cell.length_c   1.000
_cell.angle_alpha   90.00
_cell.angle_beta   90.00
_cell.angle_gamma   90.00
#
_symmetry.space_group_name_H-M   'P 1'
#
loop_
_entity.id
_entity.type
_entity.pdbx_description
1 polymer ?
#
loop_
_entity_poly.entity_id
_entity_poly.type
_entity_poly.pdbx_seq_one_letter_code
_entity_poly.pdbx_strand_id
1 'polypeptide(L)'
;MEIFVNEQRLESAIENEKNLGEVFDAVGRWVESNGKFLLSCIVDGEEFRSDTMKSKSIDSASKMEFYVGEELDILLSSLNELDAYVDKVGTTLLGRDSLTEKESKELSDGVNWIDSLLRSAGRMLKLRYDQIKPMGTGNNVEEVLAALRQRSSKLDGIGAIEEFLEHLRDLKLFTMDLIARASVLDLDLPTLREILDTFIKAVPALKQSFIKVNENYQAGRDEVATHLLTQSVSQINVLLTSFITLRQKLPGLNYSGLLIDGKSFEEKTNELNDTLASVAVALEEKDIIRAGDIIEYEIPAALDELLPFLEKVKEQADSLSV
;
A
#
# COMPACT_ATOMS: atom_id res chain seq x y z
N MET A 1 38.69 10.48 5.36
CA MET A 1 37.44 9.78 5.67
C MET A 1 37.13 8.78 4.57
N GLU A 2 36.72 7.56 4.92
CA GLU A 2 36.27 6.53 3.99
C GLU A 2 34.74 6.44 4.01
N ILE A 3 34.11 6.27 2.85
CA ILE A 3 32.65 6.19 2.72
C ILE A 3 32.29 4.81 2.16
N PHE A 4 31.35 4.13 2.81
CA PHE A 4 30.86 2.82 2.43
C PHE A 4 29.34 2.89 2.20
N VAL A 5 28.83 2.22 1.16
CA VAL A 5 27.41 1.95 0.95
C VAL A 5 27.22 0.44 0.89
N ASN A 6 26.43 -0.15 1.79
CA ASN A 6 26.20 -1.60 1.88
C ASN A 6 27.51 -2.41 1.79
N GLU A 7 28.47 -2.08 2.66
CA GLU A 7 29.82 -2.68 2.74
C GLU A 7 30.73 -2.44 1.53
N GLN A 8 30.24 -1.79 0.46
CA GLN A 8 31.05 -1.42 -0.69
C GLN A 8 31.64 -0.03 -0.51
N ARG A 9 32.97 0.08 -0.66
CA ARG A 9 33.67 1.36 -0.61
C ARG A 9 33.30 2.21 -1.82
N LEU A 10 32.83 3.43 -1.60
CA LEU A 10 32.61 4.42 -2.65
C LEU A 10 33.95 5.04 -3.04
N GLU A 11 34.37 4.87 -4.29
CA GLU A 11 35.66 5.39 -4.79
C GLU A 11 35.63 6.91 -5.04
N SER A 12 34.46 7.54 -5.17
CA SER A 12 34.32 8.91 -5.70
C SER A 12 33.35 9.82 -4.91
N ALA A 13 33.31 9.73 -3.57
CA ALA A 13 32.25 10.39 -2.79
C ALA A 13 32.62 11.75 -2.16
N ILE A 14 33.80 12.31 -2.42
CA ILE A 14 34.18 13.62 -1.87
C ILE A 14 34.71 14.49 -3.01
N GLU A 15 33.86 15.40 -3.49
CA GLU A 15 34.26 16.39 -4.50
C GLU A 15 34.42 17.78 -3.86
N ASN A 16 33.48 18.21 -3.00
CA ASN A 16 33.47 19.57 -2.43
C ASN A 16 32.94 19.67 -0.98
N GLU A 17 32.59 18.54 -0.36
CA GLU A 17 31.96 18.47 0.95
C GLU A 17 32.96 18.78 2.09
N LYS A 18 32.54 19.62 3.05
CA LYS A 18 33.37 20.14 4.15
C LYS A 18 33.01 19.59 5.52
N ASN A 19 31.78 19.12 5.68
CA ASN A 19 31.27 18.58 6.94
C ASN A 19 30.51 17.27 6.71
N LEU A 20 30.31 16.52 7.78
CA LEU A 20 29.61 15.22 7.74
C LEU A 20 28.17 15.37 7.23
N GLY A 21 27.53 16.52 7.48
CA GLY A 21 26.20 16.83 6.96
C GLY A 21 26.15 16.93 5.45
N GLU A 22 27.11 17.62 4.84
CA GLU A 22 27.22 17.75 3.38
C GLU A 22 27.46 16.40 2.71
N VAL A 23 28.29 15.54 3.32
CA VAL A 23 28.50 14.17 2.85
C VAL A 23 27.22 13.33 2.97
N PHE A 24 26.52 13.42 4.10
CA PHE A 24 25.22 12.75 4.29
C PHE A 24 24.19 13.20 3.25
N ASP A 25 24.07 14.52 3.02
CA ASP A 25 23.12 15.10 2.07
C ASP A 25 23.53 14.79 0.59
N ALA A 26 24.83 14.64 0.30
CA ALA A 26 25.31 14.26 -1.04
C ALA A 26 25.06 12.78 -1.35
N VAL A 27 25.41 11.87 -0.42
CA VAL A 27 25.15 10.44 -0.57
C VAL A 27 23.65 10.17 -0.58
N GLY A 28 22.86 10.86 0.26
CA GLY A 28 21.39 10.77 0.25
C GLY A 28 20.79 11.11 -1.11
N ARG A 29 21.21 12.24 -1.72
CA ARG A 29 20.76 12.61 -3.07
C ARG A 29 21.17 11.60 -4.14
N TRP A 30 22.39 11.05 -4.05
CA TRP A 30 22.85 10.01 -4.96
C TRP A 30 22.01 8.73 -4.81
N VAL A 31 21.73 8.30 -3.58
CA VAL A 31 20.87 7.16 -3.25
C VAL A 31 19.46 7.34 -3.83
N GLU A 32 18.83 8.49 -3.58
CA GLU A 32 17.50 8.81 -4.12
C GLU A 32 17.48 8.84 -5.65
N SER A 33 18.51 9.43 -6.29
CA SER A 33 18.60 9.50 -7.76
C SER A 33 18.73 8.12 -8.42
N ASN A 34 19.12 7.09 -7.65
CA ASN A 34 19.23 5.70 -8.10
C ASN A 34 18.03 4.84 -7.67
N GLY A 35 16.94 5.45 -7.18
CA GLY A 35 15.73 4.71 -6.77
C GLY A 35 15.94 3.85 -5.52
N LYS A 36 16.81 4.30 -4.63
CA LYS A 36 17.11 3.64 -3.35
C LYS A 36 16.86 4.61 -2.22
N PHE A 37 16.77 4.10 -0.99
CA PHE A 37 16.56 4.94 0.19
C PHE A 37 17.62 4.70 1.24
N LEU A 38 18.02 5.78 1.90
CA LEU A 38 18.98 5.70 2.99
C LEU A 38 18.26 5.19 4.25
N LEU A 39 18.64 4.00 4.74
CA LEU A 39 18.11 3.40 5.96
C LEU A 39 18.73 4.06 7.19
N SER A 40 20.05 4.08 7.24
CA SER A 40 20.81 4.60 8.36
C SER A 40 22.22 4.97 7.91
N CYS A 41 22.86 5.81 8.70
CA CYS A 41 24.27 6.16 8.53
C CYS A 41 24.97 5.94 9.87
N ILE A 42 26.10 5.25 9.86
CA ILE A 42 26.96 5.04 11.02
C ILE A 42 28.26 5.81 10.78
N VAL A 43 28.70 6.60 11.76
CA VAL A 43 29.96 7.33 11.76
C VAL A 43 30.84 6.77 12.86
N ASP A 44 31.96 6.14 12.51
CA ASP A 44 32.90 5.51 13.46
C ASP A 44 32.24 4.61 14.52
N GLY A 45 31.18 3.90 14.14
CA GLY A 45 30.43 2.99 15.02
C GLY A 45 29.25 3.62 15.77
N GLU A 46 29.02 4.93 15.65
CA GLU A 46 27.86 5.62 16.22
C GLU A 46 26.84 6.02 15.16
N GLU A 47 25.55 5.93 15.46
CA GLU A 47 24.50 6.37 14.54
C GLU A 47 24.58 7.88 14.26
N PHE A 48 24.44 8.26 12.99
CA PHE A 48 24.50 9.65 12.56
C PHE A 48 23.35 10.45 13.14
N ARG A 49 23.70 11.51 13.85
CA ARG A 49 22.74 12.38 14.54
C ARG A 49 22.84 13.81 14.04
N SER A 50 21.84 14.25 13.29
CA SER A 50 21.82 15.58 12.65
C SER A 50 21.98 16.75 13.63
N ASP A 51 21.50 16.62 14.87
CA ASP A 51 21.60 17.64 15.92
C ASP A 51 23.04 17.88 16.41
N THR A 52 23.89 16.87 16.35
CA THR A 52 25.22 16.88 16.97
C THR A 52 26.38 16.67 15.99
N MET A 53 26.12 16.03 14.85
CA MET A 53 27.16 15.58 13.91
C MET A 53 27.16 16.37 12.60
N LYS A 54 26.03 17.01 12.21
CA LYS A 54 25.89 17.66 10.90
C LYS A 54 26.95 18.73 10.63
N SER A 55 27.34 19.50 11.66
CA SER A 55 28.33 20.59 11.55
C SER A 55 29.78 20.15 11.75
N LYS A 56 30.04 18.88 12.11
CA LYS A 56 31.41 18.40 12.35
C LYS A 56 32.18 18.30 11.04
N SER A 57 33.47 18.65 11.06
CA SER A 57 34.37 18.52 9.90
C SER A 57 34.49 17.07 9.45
N ILE A 58 34.68 16.84 8.15
CA ILE A 58 34.99 15.51 7.60
C ILE A 58 36.25 14.89 8.20
N ASP A 59 37.20 15.70 8.68
CA ASP A 59 38.43 15.22 9.32
C ASP A 59 38.18 14.62 10.72
N SER A 60 37.00 14.87 11.29
CA SER A 60 36.64 14.35 12.62
C SER A 60 36.13 12.91 12.60
N ALA A 61 35.92 12.34 11.42
CA ALA A 61 35.45 10.98 11.25
C ALA A 61 36.39 10.17 10.34
N SER A 62 36.69 8.94 10.74
CA SER A 62 37.51 8.05 9.93
C SER A 62 36.67 7.34 8.87
N LYS A 63 35.45 6.93 9.22
CA LYS A 63 34.56 6.09 8.43
C LYS A 63 33.11 6.55 8.53
N MET A 64 32.43 6.65 7.39
CA MET A 64 30.97 6.76 7.30
C MET A 64 30.42 5.56 6.54
N GLU A 65 29.46 4.87 7.12
CA GLU A 65 28.81 3.68 6.57
C GLU A 65 27.33 3.97 6.37
N PHE A 66 26.92 4.00 5.11
CA PHE A 66 25.54 4.20 4.69
C PHE A 66 24.93 2.83 4.42
N TYR A 67 23.84 2.54 5.11
CA TYR A 67 23.00 1.39 4.84
C TYR A 67 21.86 1.87 3.96
N VAL A 68 21.77 1.29 2.78
CA VAL A 68 20.82 1.71 1.75
C VAL A 68 19.92 0.53 1.46
N GLY A 69 18.64 0.71 1.72
CA GLY A 69 17.62 -0.26 1.39
C GLY A 69 17.15 -0.08 -0.03
N GLU A 70 16.57 -1.13 -0.60
CA GLU A 70 15.71 -0.94 -1.75
C GLU A 70 14.51 -0.09 -1.32
N GLU A 71 14.06 0.78 -2.22
CA GLU A 71 12.95 1.70 -2.00
C GLU A 71 11.68 0.97 -1.49
N LEU A 72 11.51 -0.30 -1.89
CA LEU A 72 10.41 -1.17 -1.47
C LEU A 72 10.50 -1.71 -0.04
N ASP A 73 11.68 -2.11 0.44
CA ASP A 73 11.83 -2.67 1.79
C ASP A 73 11.52 -1.63 2.87
N ILE A 74 12.02 -0.40 2.68
CA ILE A 74 11.74 0.71 3.58
C ILE A 74 10.26 1.07 3.54
N LEU A 75 9.70 1.15 2.34
CA LEU A 75 8.28 1.41 2.20
C LEU A 75 7.46 0.37 2.96
N LEU A 76 7.75 -0.92 2.78
CA LEU A 76 7.05 -2.01 3.47
C LEU A 76 7.19 -1.92 4.98
N SER A 77 8.38 -1.66 5.50
CA SER A 77 8.61 -1.46 6.93
C SER A 77 7.77 -0.29 7.47
N SER A 78 7.81 0.86 6.79
CA SER A 78 7.03 2.05 7.17
C SER A 78 5.51 1.81 7.09
N LEU A 79 5.03 1.11 6.06
CA LEU A 79 3.61 0.77 5.94
C LEU A 79 3.15 -0.19 7.05
N ASN A 80 3.98 -1.15 7.46
CA ASN A 80 3.68 -2.01 8.60
C ASN A 80 3.66 -1.23 9.93
N GLU A 81 4.55 -0.25 10.10
CA GLU A 81 4.50 0.65 11.26
C GLU A 81 3.21 1.49 11.26
N LEU A 82 2.80 2.00 10.10
CA LEU A 82 1.53 2.70 9.91
C LEU A 82 0.36 1.80 10.31
N ASP A 83 0.33 0.56 9.83
CA ASP A 83 -0.71 -0.42 10.10
C ASP A 83 -0.86 -0.70 11.60
N ALA A 84 0.27 -0.90 12.29
CA ALA A 84 0.33 -1.08 13.74
C ALA A 84 -0.11 0.17 14.51
N TYR A 85 0.25 1.36 14.04
CA TYR A 85 -0.19 2.62 14.64
C TYR A 85 -1.70 2.78 14.52
N VAL A 86 -2.27 2.52 13.34
CA VAL A 86 -3.72 2.58 13.09
C VAL A 86 -4.47 1.62 14.01
N ASP A 87 -4.00 0.39 14.18
CA ASP A 87 -4.59 -0.57 15.13
C ASP A 87 -4.54 -0.09 16.57
N LYS A 88 -3.41 0.48 16.97
CA LYS A 88 -3.24 1.04 18.31
C LYS A 88 -4.22 2.17 18.57
N VAL A 89 -4.37 3.11 17.63
CA VAL A 89 -5.34 4.21 17.74
C VAL A 89 -6.76 3.65 17.80
N GLY A 90 -7.13 2.74 16.90
CA GLY A 90 -8.46 2.14 16.87
C GLY A 90 -8.82 1.45 18.19
N THR A 91 -7.91 0.62 18.71
CA THR A 91 -8.10 -0.08 19.98
C THR A 91 -8.16 0.88 21.17
N THR A 92 -7.36 1.95 21.14
CA THR A 92 -7.31 2.93 22.25
C THR A 92 -8.58 3.79 22.31
N LEU A 93 -9.15 4.15 21.16
CA LEU A 93 -10.33 5.02 21.09
C LEU A 93 -11.65 4.27 21.25
N LEU A 94 -11.67 2.95 21.03
CA LEU A 94 -12.88 2.14 21.12
C LEU A 94 -13.56 2.28 22.49
N GLY A 95 -14.80 2.76 22.50
CA GLY A 95 -15.60 2.93 23.71
C GLY A 95 -15.22 4.13 24.59
N ARG A 96 -14.33 5.02 24.12
CA ARG A 96 -14.05 6.30 24.79
C ARG A 96 -15.07 7.36 24.39
N ASP A 97 -15.24 8.35 25.25
CA ASP A 97 -16.09 9.52 25.02
C ASP A 97 -15.29 10.83 24.88
N SER A 98 -14.00 10.82 25.20
CA SER A 98 -13.13 11.99 25.17
C SER A 98 -11.65 11.62 25.26
N LEU A 99 -10.79 12.56 24.87
CA LEU A 99 -9.35 12.51 25.07
C LEU A 99 -8.89 13.70 25.92
N THR A 100 -7.80 13.50 26.65
CA THR A 100 -7.07 14.61 27.29
C THR A 100 -6.37 15.47 26.24
N GLU A 101 -6.05 16.72 26.58
CA GLU A 101 -5.33 17.64 25.68
C GLU A 101 -4.00 17.05 25.17
N LYS A 102 -3.30 16.32 26.04
CA LYS A 102 -2.06 15.62 25.67
C LYS A 102 -2.32 14.52 24.63
N GLU A 103 -3.33 13.68 24.85
CA GLU A 103 -3.68 12.58 23.93
C GLU A 103 -4.18 13.13 22.58
N SER A 104 -4.98 14.21 22.58
CA SER A 104 -5.44 14.86 21.34
C SER A 104 -4.27 15.43 20.53
N LYS A 105 -3.25 15.97 21.20
CA LYS A 105 -2.02 16.43 20.55
C LYS A 105 -1.23 15.26 19.98
N GLU A 106 -0.99 14.22 20.75
CA GLU A 106 -0.27 13.01 20.29
C GLU A 106 -0.96 12.34 19.10
N LEU A 107 -2.30 12.27 19.12
CA LEU A 107 -3.10 11.77 18.00
C LEU A 107 -2.95 12.65 16.77
N SER A 108 -3.02 13.98 16.93
CA SER A 108 -2.87 14.91 15.82
C SER A 108 -1.47 14.87 15.19
N ASP A 109 -0.42 14.74 16.01
CA ASP A 109 0.95 14.56 15.54
C ASP A 109 1.09 13.23 14.77
N GLY A 110 0.48 12.15 15.28
CA GLY A 110 0.45 10.86 14.59
C GLY A 110 -0.31 10.91 13.26
N VAL A 111 -1.48 11.57 13.18
CA VAL A 111 -2.21 11.74 11.91
C VAL A 111 -1.40 12.55 10.88
N ASN A 112 -0.64 13.56 11.31
CA ASN A 112 0.27 14.28 10.40
C ASN A 112 1.42 13.39 9.90
N TRP A 113 1.92 12.47 10.73
CA TRP A 113 2.91 11.47 10.32
C TRP A 113 2.33 10.51 9.28
N ILE A 114 1.09 10.02 9.49
CA ILE A 114 0.37 9.19 8.50
C ILE A 114 0.30 9.89 7.14
N ASP A 115 -0.16 11.15 7.10
CA ASP A 115 -0.28 11.94 5.87
C ASP A 115 1.08 12.08 5.16
N SER A 116 2.14 12.36 5.93
CA SER A 116 3.49 12.52 5.40
C SER A 116 4.02 11.21 4.78
N LEU A 117 3.84 10.09 5.48
CA LEU A 117 4.25 8.76 5.04
C LEU A 117 3.51 8.34 3.77
N LEU A 118 2.18 8.46 3.76
CA LEU A 118 1.38 8.12 2.58
C LEU A 118 1.70 9.04 1.40
N ARG A 119 1.90 10.34 1.59
CA ARG A 119 2.35 11.21 0.49
C ARG A 119 3.70 10.76 -0.08
N SER A 120 4.60 10.20 0.74
CA SER A 120 5.84 9.61 0.26
C SER A 120 5.59 8.34 -0.55
N ALA A 121 4.83 7.40 0.00
CA ALA A 121 4.44 6.15 -0.66
C ALA A 121 3.73 6.41 -2.00
N GLY A 122 2.82 7.39 -2.03
CA GLY A 122 2.07 7.77 -3.23
C GLY A 122 2.96 8.34 -4.33
N ARG A 123 4.01 9.11 -4.00
CA ARG A 123 4.99 9.58 -4.99
C ARG A 123 5.81 8.44 -5.57
N MET A 124 6.33 7.58 -4.70
CA MET A 124 7.14 6.41 -5.07
C MET A 124 6.35 5.46 -5.98
N LEU A 125 5.13 5.11 -5.57
CA LEU A 125 4.27 4.16 -6.29
C LEU A 125 3.38 4.84 -7.36
N LYS A 126 3.52 6.16 -7.56
CA LYS A 126 2.75 6.99 -8.51
C LYS A 126 1.23 6.82 -8.36
N LEU A 127 0.75 6.79 -7.11
CA LEU A 127 -0.66 6.63 -6.78
C LEU A 127 -1.40 7.97 -6.86
N ARG A 128 -2.67 7.90 -7.27
CA ARG A 128 -3.62 9.03 -7.27
C ARG A 128 -4.66 8.80 -6.18
N TYR A 129 -4.42 9.36 -4.99
CA TYR A 129 -5.27 9.13 -3.80
C TYR A 129 -6.68 9.70 -3.93
N ASP A 130 -6.88 10.71 -4.78
CA ASP A 130 -8.17 11.25 -5.18
C ASP A 130 -9.03 10.26 -6.00
N GLN A 131 -8.45 9.14 -6.45
CA GLN A 131 -9.12 8.13 -7.27
C GLN A 131 -9.21 6.76 -6.62
N ILE A 132 -8.60 6.58 -5.44
CA ILE A 132 -8.58 5.30 -4.74
C ILE A 132 -9.64 5.38 -3.64
N LYS A 133 -10.66 4.52 -3.72
CA LYS A 133 -11.74 4.40 -2.73
C LYS A 133 -11.61 3.08 -1.96
N PRO A 134 -11.23 3.11 -0.67
CA PRO A 134 -11.25 1.92 0.17
C PRO A 134 -12.69 1.42 0.39
N MET A 135 -12.85 0.12 0.70
CA MET A 135 -14.15 -0.55 0.86
C MET A 135 -14.80 -0.28 2.22
N GLY A 136 -14.99 0.99 2.54
CA GLY A 136 -15.62 1.43 3.79
C GLY A 136 -16.65 2.52 3.57
N THR A 137 -16.38 3.76 3.98
CA THR A 137 -17.38 4.85 3.90
C THR A 137 -17.60 5.40 2.49
N GLY A 138 -16.84 4.97 1.49
CA GLY A 138 -16.93 5.44 0.09
C GLY A 138 -16.08 6.67 -0.25
N ASN A 139 -15.48 7.30 0.77
CA ASN A 139 -14.51 8.37 0.61
C ASN A 139 -13.27 7.86 -0.13
N ASN A 140 -12.67 8.72 -0.96
CA ASN A 140 -11.34 8.44 -1.49
C ASN A 140 -10.25 8.66 -0.42
N VAL A 141 -9.04 8.17 -0.66
CA VAL A 141 -7.93 8.25 0.32
C VAL A 141 -7.59 9.69 0.70
N GLU A 142 -7.67 10.66 -0.22
CA GLU A 142 -7.40 12.07 0.11
C GLU A 142 -8.48 12.66 1.04
N GLU A 143 -9.75 12.33 0.81
CA GLU A 143 -10.89 12.70 1.68
C GLU A 143 -10.75 12.08 3.08
N VAL A 144 -10.38 10.80 3.15
CA VAL A 144 -10.12 10.09 4.42
C VAL A 144 -9.03 10.80 5.22
N LEU A 145 -7.89 11.13 4.59
CA LEU A 145 -6.80 11.83 5.26
C LEU A 145 -7.18 13.24 5.73
N ALA A 146 -7.92 13.98 4.90
CA ALA A 146 -8.43 15.30 5.26
C ALA A 146 -9.37 15.22 6.49
N ALA A 147 -10.28 14.25 6.51
CA ALA A 147 -11.22 14.05 7.60
C ALA A 147 -10.51 13.66 8.91
N LEU A 148 -9.56 12.72 8.86
CA LEU A 148 -8.75 12.33 10.03
C LEU A 148 -8.01 13.53 10.61
N ARG A 149 -7.37 14.33 9.76
CA ARG A 149 -6.60 15.52 10.19
C ARG A 149 -7.49 16.60 10.79
N GLN A 150 -8.68 16.83 10.23
CA GLN A 150 -9.62 17.81 10.76
C GLN A 150 -10.15 17.39 12.14
N ARG A 151 -10.41 16.09 12.33
CA ARG A 151 -11.09 15.54 13.50
C ARG A 151 -10.14 15.19 14.65
N SER A 152 -8.87 14.87 14.39
CA SER A 152 -7.89 14.42 15.40
C SER A 152 -7.70 15.39 16.58
N SER A 153 -8.01 16.68 16.39
CA SER A 153 -7.90 17.72 17.41
C SER A 153 -9.21 18.02 18.16
N LYS A 154 -10.33 17.40 17.77
CA LYS A 154 -11.69 17.71 18.25
C LYS A 154 -12.54 16.44 18.39
N LEU A 155 -12.09 15.52 19.23
CA LEU A 155 -12.79 14.27 19.54
C LEU A 155 -13.53 14.39 20.88
N ASP A 156 -14.53 15.28 20.89
CA ASP A 156 -15.39 15.51 22.05
C ASP A 156 -16.71 14.75 21.89
N GLY A 157 -16.91 13.73 22.72
CA GLY A 157 -18.11 12.90 22.72
C GLY A 157 -17.99 11.65 21.85
N ILE A 158 -18.86 10.68 22.16
CA ILE A 158 -18.89 9.35 21.52
C ILE A 158 -19.05 9.47 19.99
N GLY A 159 -19.97 10.30 19.50
CA GLY A 159 -20.21 10.44 18.06
C GLY A 159 -19.01 10.97 17.29
N ALA A 160 -18.25 11.92 17.85
CA ALA A 160 -17.04 12.43 17.19
C ALA A 160 -15.94 11.37 17.09
N ILE A 161 -15.82 10.52 18.11
CA ILE A 161 -14.90 9.39 18.14
C ILE A 161 -15.35 8.30 17.15
N GLU A 162 -16.64 7.96 17.11
CA GLU A 162 -17.19 6.99 16.16
C GLU A 162 -16.95 7.43 14.71
N GLU A 163 -17.25 8.68 14.36
CA GLU A 163 -16.98 9.23 13.02
C GLU A 163 -15.47 9.22 12.68
N PHE A 164 -14.60 9.49 13.65
CA PHE A 164 -13.15 9.37 13.44
C PHE A 164 -12.72 7.92 13.21
N LEU A 165 -13.27 6.98 13.97
CA LEU A 165 -13.00 5.55 13.85
C LEU A 165 -13.48 4.98 12.50
N GLU A 166 -14.56 5.51 11.93
CA GLU A 166 -15.01 5.15 10.57
C GLU A 166 -13.94 5.50 9.52
N HIS A 167 -13.42 6.74 9.54
CA HIS A 167 -12.33 7.12 8.62
C HIS A 167 -11.03 6.37 8.92
N LEU A 168 -10.75 6.06 10.18
CA LEU A 168 -9.58 5.28 10.57
C LEU A 168 -9.67 3.85 10.04
N ARG A 169 -10.89 3.27 10.01
CA ARG A 169 -11.16 1.96 9.41
C ARG A 169 -10.87 2.01 7.90
N ASP A 170 -11.33 3.03 7.18
CA ASP A 170 -11.05 3.17 5.75
C ASP A 170 -9.55 3.26 5.47
N LEU A 171 -8.83 4.03 6.28
CA LEU A 171 -7.37 4.10 6.23
C LEU A 171 -6.72 2.73 6.49
N LYS A 172 -7.23 1.95 7.46
CA LYS A 172 -6.75 0.59 7.74
C LYS A 172 -6.92 -0.31 6.51
N LEU A 173 -8.10 -0.33 5.90
CA LEU A 173 -8.38 -1.15 4.72
C LEU A 173 -7.47 -0.76 3.55
N PHE A 174 -7.27 0.54 3.34
CA PHE A 174 -6.33 1.04 2.34
C PHE A 174 -4.89 0.61 2.62
N THR A 175 -4.43 0.75 3.86
CA THR A 175 -3.06 0.42 4.26
C THR A 175 -2.77 -1.07 4.07
N MET A 176 -3.71 -1.93 4.46
CA MET A 176 -3.61 -3.38 4.26
C MET A 176 -3.52 -3.74 2.76
N ASP A 177 -4.35 -3.13 1.91
CA ASP A 177 -4.28 -3.31 0.45
C ASP A 177 -2.93 -2.86 -0.12
N LEU A 178 -2.46 -1.69 0.34
CA LEU A 178 -1.20 -1.11 -0.12
C LEU A 178 0.00 -1.97 0.27
N ILE A 179 0.05 -2.49 1.50
CA ILE A 179 1.08 -3.44 1.95
C ILE A 179 1.07 -4.67 1.05
N ALA A 180 -0.09 -5.30 0.88
CA ALA A 180 -0.22 -6.53 0.09
C ALA A 180 0.31 -6.34 -1.35
N ARG A 181 -0.03 -5.21 -1.98
CA ARG A 181 0.44 -4.86 -3.33
C ARG A 181 1.93 -4.53 -3.36
N ALA A 182 2.43 -3.75 -2.40
CA ALA A 182 3.85 -3.40 -2.34
C ALA A 182 4.71 -4.65 -2.15
N SER A 183 4.26 -5.63 -1.35
CA SER A 183 4.97 -6.89 -1.14
C SER A 183 5.12 -7.70 -2.43
N VAL A 184 4.14 -7.62 -3.33
CA VAL A 184 4.18 -8.32 -4.62
C VAL A 184 5.27 -7.77 -5.56
N LEU A 185 5.60 -6.48 -5.47
CA LEU A 185 6.60 -5.85 -6.34
C LEU A 185 8.00 -6.45 -6.14
N ASP A 186 8.30 -6.91 -4.92
CA ASP A 186 9.59 -7.48 -4.56
C ASP A 186 9.72 -8.97 -4.90
N LEU A 187 8.61 -9.68 -5.13
CA LEU A 187 8.61 -11.14 -5.34
C LEU A 187 9.38 -11.61 -6.58
N ASP A 188 10.02 -12.77 -6.48
CA ASP A 188 10.70 -13.42 -7.60
C ASP A 188 9.73 -14.02 -8.64
N LEU A 189 10.25 -14.34 -9.83
CA LEU A 189 9.45 -14.89 -10.92
C LEU A 189 8.76 -16.23 -10.59
N PRO A 190 9.43 -17.22 -9.95
CA PRO A 190 8.77 -18.45 -9.52
C PRO A 190 7.57 -18.19 -8.61
N THR A 191 7.71 -17.31 -7.61
CA THR A 191 6.64 -16.98 -6.67
C THR A 191 5.49 -16.27 -7.38
N LEU A 192 5.78 -15.33 -8.29
CA LEU A 192 4.74 -14.67 -9.10
C LEU A 192 3.95 -15.66 -9.96
N ARG A 193 4.61 -16.67 -10.54
CA ARG A 193 3.93 -17.74 -11.29
C ARG A 193 3.07 -18.62 -10.38
N GLU A 194 3.54 -18.93 -9.18
CA GLU A 194 2.78 -19.69 -8.18
C GLU A 194 1.54 -18.94 -7.69
N ILE A 195 1.65 -17.62 -7.45
CA ILE A 195 0.50 -16.76 -7.09
C ILE A 195 -0.56 -16.80 -8.20
N LEU A 196 -0.13 -16.68 -9.45
CA LEU A 196 -1.02 -16.79 -10.61
C LEU A 196 -1.76 -18.13 -10.67
N ASP A 197 -1.03 -19.23 -10.56
CA ASP A 197 -1.61 -20.59 -10.56
C ASP A 197 -2.56 -20.81 -9.38
N THR A 198 -2.18 -20.34 -8.19
CA THR A 198 -3.00 -20.42 -6.98
C THR A 198 -4.29 -19.62 -7.13
N PHE A 199 -4.22 -18.41 -7.67
CA PHE A 199 -5.40 -17.58 -7.88
C PHE A 199 -6.37 -18.21 -8.89
N ILE A 200 -5.87 -18.69 -10.04
CA ILE A 200 -6.68 -19.38 -11.05
C ILE A 200 -7.49 -20.52 -10.40
N LYS A 201 -6.85 -21.32 -9.53
CA LYS A 201 -7.50 -22.40 -8.77
C LYS A 201 -8.46 -21.89 -7.69
N ALA A 202 -8.21 -20.71 -7.14
CA ALA A 202 -9.00 -20.09 -6.07
C ALA A 202 -10.21 -19.30 -6.56
N VAL A 203 -10.31 -18.96 -7.86
CA VAL A 203 -11.45 -18.18 -8.42
C VAL A 203 -12.83 -18.72 -7.99
N PRO A 204 -13.10 -20.04 -8.03
CA PRO A 204 -14.38 -20.57 -7.57
C PRO A 204 -14.66 -20.28 -6.09
N ALA A 205 -13.64 -20.38 -5.23
CA ALA A 205 -13.76 -20.09 -3.80
C ALA A 205 -13.91 -18.58 -3.55
N LEU A 206 -13.22 -17.74 -4.32
CA LEU A 206 -13.33 -16.28 -4.26
C LEU A 206 -14.76 -15.83 -4.63
N LYS A 207 -15.35 -16.40 -5.68
CA LYS A 207 -16.77 -16.17 -6.03
C LYS A 207 -17.71 -16.52 -4.89
N GLN A 208 -17.49 -17.64 -4.23
CA GLN A 208 -18.27 -18.04 -3.05
C GLN A 208 -18.06 -17.08 -1.86
N SER A 209 -16.87 -16.47 -1.74
CA SER A 209 -16.62 -15.44 -0.74
C SER A 209 -17.50 -14.20 -0.96
N PHE A 210 -17.63 -13.73 -2.21
CA PHE A 210 -18.52 -12.61 -2.54
C PHE A 210 -20.00 -12.92 -2.27
N ILE A 211 -20.47 -14.14 -2.57
CA ILE A 211 -21.83 -14.55 -2.21
C ILE A 211 -22.05 -14.45 -0.69
N LYS A 212 -21.09 -14.92 0.12
CA LYS A 212 -21.15 -14.82 1.58
C LYS A 212 -21.13 -13.38 2.10
N VAL A 213 -20.51 -12.45 1.37
CA VAL A 213 -20.57 -11.02 1.73
C VAL A 213 -22.02 -10.55 1.70
N ASN A 214 -22.75 -10.83 0.61
CA ASN A 214 -24.16 -10.45 0.50
C ASN A 214 -25.02 -11.13 1.60
N GLU A 215 -24.81 -12.43 1.85
CA GLU A 215 -25.51 -13.15 2.92
C GLU A 215 -25.29 -12.50 4.31
N ASN A 216 -24.08 -12.02 4.60
CA ASN A 216 -23.79 -11.35 5.88
C ASN A 216 -24.41 -9.96 5.95
N TYR A 217 -24.42 -9.18 4.87
CA TYR A 217 -25.15 -7.91 4.82
C TYR A 217 -26.66 -8.11 5.04
N GLN A 218 -27.27 -9.09 4.36
CA GLN A 218 -28.69 -9.42 4.55
C GLN A 218 -29.02 -9.90 5.97
N ALA A 219 -28.05 -10.54 6.64
CA ALA A 219 -28.18 -10.97 8.03
C ALA A 219 -27.89 -9.85 9.07
N GLY A 220 -27.58 -8.62 8.62
CA GLY A 220 -27.23 -7.48 9.48
C GLY A 220 -25.87 -7.62 10.17
N ARG A 221 -24.95 -8.40 9.59
CA ARG A 221 -23.58 -8.62 10.09
C ARG A 221 -22.58 -7.79 9.30
N ASP A 222 -22.82 -6.49 9.26
CA ASP A 222 -22.15 -5.54 8.36
C ASP A 222 -20.62 -5.53 8.54
N GLU A 223 -20.14 -5.67 9.78
CA GLU A 223 -18.69 -5.74 10.06
C GLU A 223 -18.05 -6.98 9.44
N VAL A 224 -18.71 -8.13 9.54
CA VAL A 224 -18.24 -9.39 8.96
C VAL A 224 -18.29 -9.32 7.44
N ALA A 225 -19.36 -8.76 6.89
CA ALA A 225 -19.52 -8.56 5.45
C ALA A 225 -18.42 -7.65 4.88
N THR A 226 -18.16 -6.52 5.53
CA THR A 226 -17.11 -5.55 5.15
C THR A 226 -15.71 -6.16 5.19
N HIS A 227 -15.44 -6.96 6.23
CA HIS A 227 -14.16 -7.66 6.36
C HIS A 227 -13.97 -8.69 5.23
N LEU A 228 -14.98 -9.54 4.98
CA LEU A 228 -14.95 -10.52 3.88
C LEU A 228 -14.82 -9.84 2.52
N LEU A 229 -15.51 -8.72 2.31
CA LEU A 229 -15.44 -7.93 1.08
C LEU A 229 -14.02 -7.42 0.86
N THR A 230 -13.43 -6.80 1.88
CA THR A 230 -12.06 -6.27 1.81
C THR A 230 -11.06 -7.37 1.53
N GLN A 231 -11.16 -8.53 2.22
CA GLN A 231 -10.27 -9.65 1.96
C GLN A 231 -10.39 -10.15 0.52
N SER A 232 -11.61 -10.25 -0.01
CA SER A 232 -11.87 -10.70 -1.38
C SER A 232 -11.33 -9.72 -2.42
N VAL A 233 -11.53 -8.41 -2.20
CA VAL A 233 -11.00 -7.33 -3.05
C VAL A 233 -9.47 -7.30 -3.01
N SER A 234 -8.87 -7.47 -1.84
CA SER A 234 -7.41 -7.52 -1.67
C SER A 234 -6.80 -8.68 -2.48
N GLN A 235 -7.44 -9.86 -2.51
CA GLN A 235 -6.99 -10.98 -3.34
C GLN A 235 -7.00 -10.62 -4.84
N ILE A 236 -8.01 -9.90 -5.32
CA ILE A 236 -8.07 -9.40 -6.70
C ILE A 236 -6.92 -8.41 -6.95
N ASN A 237 -6.69 -7.45 -6.06
CA ASN A 237 -5.64 -6.44 -6.24
C ASN A 237 -4.23 -7.04 -6.23
N VAL A 238 -3.99 -8.02 -5.35
CA VAL A 238 -2.74 -8.80 -5.30
C VAL A 238 -2.51 -9.52 -6.61
N LEU A 239 -3.55 -10.15 -7.18
CA LEU A 239 -3.47 -10.79 -8.48
C LEU A 239 -3.09 -9.77 -9.57
N LEU A 240 -3.87 -8.70 -9.71
CA LEU A 240 -3.66 -7.70 -10.77
C LEU A 240 -2.25 -7.10 -10.69
N THR A 241 -1.77 -6.84 -9.46
CA THR A 241 -0.39 -6.39 -9.23
C THR A 241 0.62 -7.46 -9.65
N SER A 242 0.38 -8.73 -9.30
CA SER A 242 1.25 -9.85 -9.68
C SER A 242 1.39 -9.98 -11.20
N PHE A 243 0.30 -9.74 -11.95
CA PHE A 243 0.33 -9.71 -13.42
C PHE A 243 1.20 -8.61 -13.99
N ILE A 244 1.06 -7.40 -13.44
CA ILE A 244 1.83 -6.24 -13.86
C ILE A 244 3.32 -6.48 -13.56
N THR A 245 3.63 -6.95 -12.35
CA THR A 245 5.00 -7.28 -11.93
C THR A 245 5.59 -8.40 -12.78
N LEU A 246 4.83 -9.47 -13.06
CA LEU A 246 5.27 -10.58 -13.90
C LEU A 246 5.64 -10.10 -15.31
N ARG A 247 4.82 -9.23 -15.92
CA ARG A 247 5.13 -8.62 -17.22
C ARG A 247 6.37 -7.74 -17.18
N GLN A 248 6.58 -6.99 -16.09
CA GLN A 248 7.78 -6.16 -15.93
C GLN A 248 9.05 -7.01 -15.78
N LYS A 249 8.97 -8.11 -15.02
CA LYS A 249 10.12 -8.97 -14.71
C LYS A 249 10.41 -10.04 -15.77
N LEU A 250 9.49 -10.33 -16.69
CA LEU A 250 9.65 -11.36 -17.74
C LEU A 250 9.72 -10.74 -19.15
N PRO A 251 10.93 -10.40 -19.65
CA PRO A 251 11.10 -9.87 -21.01
C PRO A 251 10.55 -10.85 -22.06
N GLY A 252 9.60 -10.39 -22.87
CA GLY A 252 8.94 -11.21 -23.91
C GLY A 252 7.51 -11.63 -23.56
N LEU A 253 7.08 -11.48 -22.30
CA LEU A 253 5.67 -11.61 -21.95
C LEU A 253 4.90 -10.40 -22.49
N ASN A 254 4.18 -10.60 -23.60
CA ASN A 254 3.38 -9.57 -24.23
C ASN A 254 1.98 -10.07 -24.54
N TYR A 255 1.02 -9.61 -23.72
CA TYR A 255 -0.40 -9.87 -23.88
C TYR A 255 -1.20 -8.61 -24.26
N SER A 256 -0.53 -7.54 -24.71
CA SER A 256 -1.21 -6.30 -25.15
C SER A 256 -2.12 -6.50 -26.38
N GLY A 257 -1.82 -7.51 -27.20
CA GLY A 257 -2.66 -7.91 -28.34
C GLY A 257 -3.61 -9.08 -28.05
N LEU A 258 -3.66 -9.58 -26.81
CA LEU A 258 -4.55 -10.68 -26.45
C LEU A 258 -5.99 -10.14 -26.37
N LEU A 259 -6.85 -10.63 -27.27
CA LEU A 259 -8.27 -10.34 -27.29
C LEU A 259 -9.06 -11.61 -27.00
N ILE A 260 -9.97 -11.53 -26.03
CA ILE A 260 -10.97 -12.58 -25.74
C ILE A 260 -12.33 -11.91 -25.81
N ASP A 261 -13.23 -12.48 -26.61
CA ASP A 261 -14.54 -11.89 -26.95
C ASP A 261 -14.47 -10.42 -27.41
N GLY A 262 -13.39 -10.09 -28.12
CA GLY A 262 -13.16 -8.75 -28.67
C GLY A 262 -12.65 -7.71 -27.67
N LYS A 263 -12.48 -8.07 -26.39
CA LYS A 263 -11.93 -7.21 -25.35
C LYS A 263 -10.48 -7.56 -25.02
N SER A 264 -9.71 -6.56 -24.64
CA SER A 264 -8.35 -6.71 -24.14
C SER A 264 -8.32 -6.97 -22.62
N PHE A 265 -7.19 -7.45 -22.13
CA PHE A 265 -6.97 -7.65 -20.68
C PHE A 265 -7.09 -6.33 -19.90
N GLU A 266 -6.59 -5.23 -20.46
CA GLU A 266 -6.66 -3.90 -19.82
C GLU A 266 -8.10 -3.42 -19.71
N GLU A 267 -8.90 -3.55 -20.77
CA GLU A 267 -10.34 -3.24 -20.73
C GLU A 267 -11.06 -4.10 -19.69
N LYS A 268 -10.79 -5.41 -19.64
CA LYS A 268 -11.44 -6.30 -18.66
C LYS A 268 -11.05 -5.98 -17.21
N THR A 269 -9.80 -5.60 -16.98
CA THR A 269 -9.31 -5.18 -15.66
C THR A 269 -9.94 -3.86 -15.24
N ASN A 270 -10.09 -2.91 -16.17
CA ASN A 270 -10.77 -1.64 -15.90
C ASN A 270 -12.25 -1.85 -15.59
N GLU A 271 -12.96 -2.71 -16.34
CA GLU A 271 -14.34 -3.08 -16.04
C GLU A 271 -14.49 -3.66 -14.63
N LEU A 272 -13.59 -4.56 -14.22
CA LEU A 272 -13.60 -5.12 -12.87
C LEU A 272 -13.39 -4.03 -11.81
N ASN A 273 -12.45 -3.11 -12.03
CA ASN A 273 -12.22 -1.98 -11.13
C ASN A 273 -13.44 -1.05 -11.04
N ASP A 274 -14.12 -0.79 -12.16
CA ASP A 274 -15.34 0.02 -12.21
C ASP A 274 -16.51 -0.65 -11.46
N THR A 275 -16.64 -1.98 -11.59
CA THR A 275 -17.60 -2.76 -10.79
C THR A 275 -17.30 -2.67 -9.30
N LEU A 276 -16.03 -2.83 -8.90
CA LEU A 276 -15.60 -2.69 -7.51
C LEU A 276 -15.84 -1.27 -6.97
N ALA A 277 -15.55 -0.24 -7.76
CA ALA A 277 -15.85 1.15 -7.41
C ALA A 277 -17.36 1.39 -7.26
N SER A 278 -18.18 0.75 -8.09
CA SER A 278 -19.64 0.82 -8.01
C SER A 278 -20.18 0.19 -6.71
N VAL A 279 -19.55 -0.89 -6.22
CA VAL A 279 -19.84 -1.43 -4.88
C VAL A 279 -19.55 -0.39 -3.80
N ALA A 280 -18.36 0.23 -3.83
CA ALA A 280 -18.00 1.24 -2.84
C ALA A 280 -18.98 2.42 -2.82
N VAL A 281 -19.45 2.87 -3.99
CA VAL A 281 -20.48 3.92 -4.11
C VAL A 281 -21.84 3.46 -3.57
N ALA A 282 -22.26 2.23 -3.86
CA ALA A 282 -23.54 1.72 -3.33
C ALA A 282 -23.52 1.59 -1.79
N LEU A 283 -22.38 1.19 -1.22
CA LEU A 283 -22.17 1.14 0.24
C LEU A 283 -22.20 2.54 0.86
N GLU A 284 -21.59 3.54 0.19
CA GLU A 284 -21.65 4.97 0.58
C GLU A 284 -23.09 5.48 0.66
N GLU A 285 -23.90 5.17 -0.35
CA GLU A 285 -25.31 5.52 -0.43
C GLU A 285 -26.20 4.72 0.55
N LYS A 286 -25.61 3.79 1.32
CA LYS A 286 -26.30 2.82 2.19
C LYS A 286 -27.32 1.96 1.43
N ASP A 287 -27.13 1.81 0.12
CA ASP A 287 -27.93 0.97 -0.74
C ASP A 287 -27.37 -0.46 -0.75
N ILE A 288 -27.65 -1.17 0.35
CA ILE A 288 -27.19 -2.54 0.56
C ILE A 288 -27.77 -3.52 -0.47
N ILE A 289 -28.94 -3.22 -1.04
CA ILE A 289 -29.56 -4.06 -2.08
C ILE A 289 -28.73 -3.96 -3.36
N ARG A 290 -28.48 -2.73 -3.83
CA ARG A 290 -27.63 -2.50 -5.00
C ARG A 290 -26.22 -3.03 -4.81
N ALA A 291 -25.61 -2.79 -3.64
CA ALA A 291 -24.29 -3.33 -3.33
C ALA A 291 -24.31 -4.86 -3.38
N GLY A 292 -25.34 -5.49 -2.80
CA GLY A 292 -25.56 -6.93 -2.81
C GLY A 292 -25.68 -7.51 -4.22
N ASP A 293 -26.45 -6.88 -5.10
CA ASP A 293 -26.63 -7.33 -6.49
C ASP A 293 -25.30 -7.30 -7.27
N ILE A 294 -24.53 -6.22 -7.13
CA ILE A 294 -23.21 -6.10 -7.78
C ILE A 294 -22.26 -7.18 -7.24
N ILE A 295 -22.24 -7.36 -5.91
CA ILE A 295 -21.39 -8.34 -5.23
C ILE A 295 -21.76 -9.79 -5.61
N GLU A 296 -23.04 -10.11 -5.69
CA GLU A 296 -23.53 -11.47 -5.91
C GLU A 296 -23.46 -11.89 -7.39
N TYR A 297 -23.68 -10.96 -8.32
CA TYR A 297 -23.84 -11.29 -9.74
C TYR A 297 -22.76 -10.69 -10.63
N GLU A 298 -22.47 -9.39 -10.49
CA GLU A 298 -21.57 -8.69 -11.41
C GLU A 298 -20.09 -9.04 -11.18
N ILE A 299 -19.63 -9.05 -9.93
CA ILE A 299 -18.24 -9.41 -9.61
C ILE A 299 -17.94 -10.86 -10.01
N PRO A 300 -18.75 -11.88 -9.65
CA PRO A 300 -18.48 -13.25 -10.08
C PRO A 300 -18.47 -13.43 -11.59
N ALA A 301 -19.34 -12.74 -12.33
CA ALA A 301 -19.32 -12.76 -13.79
C ALA A 301 -18.04 -12.12 -14.35
N ALA A 302 -17.62 -10.97 -13.80
CA ALA A 302 -16.36 -10.33 -14.19
C ALA A 302 -15.14 -11.22 -13.93
N LEU A 303 -15.13 -11.99 -12.84
CA LEU A 303 -14.08 -12.97 -12.54
C LEU A 303 -14.09 -14.15 -13.53
N ASP A 304 -15.25 -14.66 -13.91
CA ASP A 304 -15.36 -15.72 -14.93
C ASP A 304 -14.85 -15.24 -16.29
N GLU A 305 -15.13 -13.99 -16.66
CA GLU A 305 -14.61 -13.38 -17.89
C GLU A 305 -13.11 -13.07 -17.85
N LEU A 306 -12.56 -12.82 -16.66
CA LEU A 306 -11.12 -12.57 -16.49
C LEU A 306 -10.31 -13.88 -16.58
N LEU A 307 -10.87 -15.00 -16.10
CA LEU A 307 -10.19 -16.29 -15.97
C LEU A 307 -9.47 -16.76 -17.25
N PRO A 308 -10.07 -16.71 -18.46
CA PRO A 308 -9.40 -17.10 -19.70
C PRO A 308 -8.16 -16.27 -20.02
N PHE A 309 -8.15 -14.97 -19.66
CA PHE A 309 -6.95 -14.15 -19.82
C PHE A 309 -5.85 -14.61 -18.88
N LEU A 310 -6.20 -14.93 -17.63
CA LEU A 310 -5.24 -15.37 -16.63
C LEU A 310 -4.56 -16.67 -17.07
N GLU A 311 -5.35 -17.63 -17.58
CA GLU A 311 -4.86 -18.90 -18.13
C GLU A 311 -3.92 -18.68 -19.31
N LYS A 312 -4.26 -17.79 -20.25
CA LYS A 312 -3.41 -17.49 -21.42
C LYS A 312 -2.10 -16.82 -21.04
N VAL A 313 -2.12 -15.88 -20.08
CA VAL A 313 -0.90 -15.25 -19.58
C VAL A 313 -0.04 -16.27 -18.86
N LYS A 314 -0.64 -17.18 -18.07
CA LYS A 314 0.08 -18.28 -17.44
C LYS A 314 0.75 -19.18 -18.47
N GLU A 315 0.01 -19.63 -19.49
CA GLU A 315 0.56 -20.46 -20.59
C GLU A 315 1.77 -19.79 -21.25
N GLN A 316 1.67 -18.49 -21.56
CA GLN A 316 2.79 -17.74 -22.13
C GLN A 316 3.95 -17.62 -21.15
N ALA A 317 3.67 -17.27 -19.89
CA ALA A 317 4.69 -17.14 -18.87
C ALA A 317 5.45 -18.45 -18.63
N ASP A 318 4.76 -19.59 -18.62
CA ASP A 318 5.36 -20.93 -18.46
C ASP A 318 6.17 -21.34 -19.70
N SER A 319 5.79 -20.89 -20.89
CA SER A 319 6.52 -21.16 -22.13
C SER A 319 7.82 -20.35 -22.27
N LEU A 320 7.94 -19.25 -21.54
CA LEU A 320 9.12 -18.40 -21.51
C LEU A 320 10.08 -18.93 -20.44
N SER A 321 11.15 -19.56 -20.89
CA SER A 321 12.27 -19.96 -20.04
C SER A 321 12.96 -18.72 -19.46
N VAL A 322 13.26 -18.75 -18.16
CA VAL A 322 14.24 -17.86 -17.52
C VAL A 322 15.55 -18.62 -17.43
#